data_AF-A0A087HPD3-F1
#
_entry.id   AF-A0A087HPD3-F1
#
_cell.length_a   1.000
_cell.length_b   1.000
_cell.length_c   1.000
_cell.angle_alpha   90.00
_cell.angle_beta   90.00
_cell.angle_gamma   90.00
#
_symmetry.space_group_name_H-M   'P 1'
#
loop_
_entity.id
_entity.type
_entity.pdbx_description
1 polymer ?
#
loop_
_entity_poly.entity_id
_entity_poly.type
_entity_poly.pdbx_seq_one_letter_code
_entity_poly.pdbx_strand_id
1 'polypeptide(L)'
;MGEMSPKDYAKQVCAFEPDSRELAYEMIVADINTNSMYNISKVEPKKPKVHYEEVGFGVHTLSSTAGFDNPYSRTQELLMKHLFNEIIVDCKKEPVPTPEEMAKRFIYDPASEVEKSNFKTVSTTALVVKPTKEVMLYERYLVNGDWKEHGLEFKIE
;
A
#
# COMPACT_ATOMS: atom_id res chain seq x y z
N MET A 1 23.29 -4.56 -3.94
CA MET A 1 22.00 -4.17 -4.56
C MET A 1 21.38 -3.12 -3.64
N GLY A 2 21.64 -1.83 -3.86
CA GLY A 2 21.18 -0.82 -2.89
C GLY A 2 21.60 0.64 -3.15
N GLU A 3 21.93 1.02 -4.39
CA GLU A 3 22.36 2.39 -4.70
C GLU A 3 21.46 3.10 -5.72
N MET A 4 20.44 2.41 -6.23
CA MET A 4 19.62 2.94 -7.31
C MET A 4 18.42 3.70 -6.73
N SER A 5 18.20 4.93 -7.20
CA SER A 5 17.02 5.71 -6.82
C SER A 5 15.74 4.99 -7.29
N PRO A 6 14.56 5.20 -6.64
CA PRO A 6 13.29 4.63 -7.10
C PRO A 6 13.01 4.90 -8.59
N LYS A 7 13.38 6.10 -9.07
CA LYS A 7 13.28 6.50 -10.47
C LYS A 7 14.16 5.66 -11.40
N ASP A 8 15.42 5.46 -11.03
CA ASP A 8 16.34 4.70 -11.87
C ASP A 8 15.99 3.22 -11.86
N TYR A 9 15.47 2.70 -10.74
CA TYR A 9 14.92 1.36 -10.68
C TYR A 9 13.69 1.22 -11.59
N ALA A 10 12.78 2.19 -11.58
CA ALA A 10 11.64 2.21 -12.49
C ALA A 10 12.07 2.19 -13.97
N LYS A 11 13.05 3.03 -14.35
CA LYS A 11 13.64 3.01 -15.70
C LYS A 11 14.24 1.66 -16.04
N GLN A 12 14.96 1.03 -15.11
CA GLN A 12 15.57 -0.27 -15.32
C GLN A 12 14.50 -1.33 -15.57
N VAL A 13 13.43 -1.38 -14.77
CA VAL A 13 12.32 -2.31 -14.97
C VAL A 13 11.67 -2.10 -16.34
N CYS A 14 11.46 -0.85 -16.76
CA CYS A 14 10.93 -0.54 -18.09
C CYS A 14 11.87 -0.93 -19.25
N ALA A 15 13.18 -0.88 -19.03
CA ALA A 15 14.17 -1.20 -20.06
C ALA A 15 14.48 -2.71 -20.17
N PHE A 16 14.32 -3.46 -19.08
CA PHE A 16 14.83 -4.83 -18.94
C PHE A 16 13.75 -5.90 -18.79
N GLU A 17 12.48 -5.64 -19.14
CA GLU A 17 11.43 -6.68 -19.11
C GLU A 17 11.97 -7.98 -19.72
N PRO A 18 12.24 -9.02 -18.90
CA PRO A 18 12.58 -10.30 -19.45
C PRO A 18 11.31 -10.82 -20.13
N ASP A 19 11.49 -11.36 -21.33
CA ASP A 19 10.49 -11.92 -22.25
C ASP A 19 9.64 -13.09 -21.65
N SER A 20 9.59 -13.23 -20.33
CA SER A 20 9.14 -14.43 -19.60
C SER A 20 8.10 -14.18 -18.51
N ARG A 21 7.77 -12.93 -18.16
CA ARG A 21 6.70 -12.64 -17.18
C ARG A 21 5.46 -12.14 -17.89
N GLU A 22 4.63 -13.08 -18.35
CA GLU A 22 3.24 -12.85 -18.77
C GLU A 22 2.35 -12.46 -17.57
N LEU A 23 2.77 -11.47 -16.78
CA LEU A 23 2.09 -11.01 -15.57
C LEU A 23 1.73 -9.54 -15.70
N ALA A 24 0.53 -9.19 -15.25
CA ALA A 24 0.20 -7.82 -14.90
C ALA A 24 0.62 -7.57 -13.45
N TYR A 25 1.12 -6.37 -13.17
CA TYR A 25 1.55 -6.00 -11.83
C TYR A 25 1.45 -4.49 -11.61
N GLU A 26 1.33 -4.11 -10.35
CA GLU A 26 1.50 -2.74 -9.87
C GLU A 26 2.46 -2.78 -8.68
N MET A 27 3.44 -1.88 -8.66
CA MET A 27 4.51 -1.87 -7.68
C MET A 27 4.81 -0.44 -7.25
N ILE A 28 4.77 -0.21 -5.94
CA ILE A 28 5.25 1.02 -5.33
C ILE A 28 6.69 0.81 -4.88
N VAL A 29 7.57 1.70 -5.35
CA VAL A 29 8.98 1.72 -4.97
C VAL A 29 9.26 3.05 -4.28
N ALA A 30 9.76 2.99 -3.05
CA ALA A 30 9.98 4.16 -2.23
C ALA A 30 11.40 4.18 -1.65
N ASP A 31 11.96 5.37 -1.56
CA ASP A 31 13.15 5.69 -0.78
C ASP A 31 12.77 6.72 0.29
N ILE A 32 12.88 6.29 1.54
CA ILE A 32 12.46 7.05 2.72
C ILE A 32 13.46 8.17 3.04
N ASN A 33 14.74 7.99 2.69
CA ASN A 33 15.77 8.99 2.99
C ASN A 33 15.60 10.21 2.08
N THR A 34 15.28 9.99 0.81
CA THR A 34 15.03 11.06 -0.16
C THR A 34 13.56 11.47 -0.23
N ASN A 35 12.68 10.77 0.49
CA ASN A 35 11.22 10.91 0.40
C ASN A 35 10.70 10.84 -1.05
N SER A 36 11.26 9.92 -1.84
CA SER A 36 10.92 9.71 -3.25
C SER A 36 10.12 8.43 -3.39
N MET A 37 9.06 8.45 -4.20
CA MET A 37 8.25 7.27 -4.46
C MET A 37 7.84 7.23 -5.93
N TYR A 38 7.77 6.03 -6.49
CA TYR A 38 7.36 5.78 -7.87
C TYR A 38 6.40 4.61 -7.93
N ASN A 39 5.34 4.76 -8.71
CA ASN A 39 4.45 3.68 -9.10
C ASN A 39 4.96 3.10 -10.42
N ILE A 40 5.06 1.77 -10.52
CA ILE A 40 5.45 1.05 -11.72
C ILE A 40 4.32 0.06 -12.02
N SER A 41 3.74 0.15 -13.20
CA SER A 41 2.59 -0.66 -13.58
C SER A 41 2.76 -1.32 -14.95
N LYS A 42 2.32 -2.56 -15.03
CA LYS A 42 2.16 -3.31 -16.27
C LYS A 42 0.73 -3.85 -16.29
N VAL A 43 -0.11 -3.20 -17.08
CA VAL A 43 -1.54 -3.53 -17.15
C VAL A 43 -1.79 -4.73 -18.07
N GLU A 44 -1.05 -4.82 -19.18
CA GLU A 44 -1.25 -5.86 -20.18
C GLU A 44 -0.14 -6.93 -20.07
N PRO A 45 -0.44 -8.15 -19.56
CA PRO A 45 0.57 -9.17 -19.29
C PRO A 45 1.43 -9.53 -20.49
N LYS A 46 0.82 -9.50 -21.69
CA LYS A 46 1.42 -9.94 -22.96
C LYS A 46 2.05 -8.80 -23.76
N LYS A 47 2.02 -7.57 -23.26
CA LYS A 47 2.69 -6.44 -23.91
C LYS A 47 3.89 -6.02 -23.07
N PRO A 48 5.04 -5.71 -23.70
CA PRO A 48 6.25 -5.30 -22.97
C PRO A 48 6.14 -3.89 -22.36
N LYS A 49 5.01 -3.20 -22.54
CA LYS A 49 4.88 -1.80 -22.16
C LYS A 49 4.64 -1.69 -20.65
N VAL A 50 5.70 -1.30 -19.95
CA VAL A 50 5.66 -0.93 -18.54
C VAL A 50 5.58 0.59 -18.43
N HIS A 51 4.71 1.05 -17.54
CA HIS A 51 4.54 2.44 -17.19
C HIS A 51 5.16 2.72 -15.82
N TYR A 52 5.66 3.94 -15.63
CA TYR A 52 6.05 4.42 -14.32
C TYR A 52 5.76 5.91 -14.18
N GLU A 53 5.45 6.32 -12.95
CA GLU A 53 5.15 7.70 -12.59
C GLU A 53 5.63 8.02 -11.19
N GLU A 54 5.95 9.29 -10.96
CA GLU A 54 6.34 9.79 -9.64
C GLU A 54 5.09 9.91 -8.76
N VAL A 55 5.21 9.45 -7.52
CA VAL A 55 4.15 9.51 -6.52
C VAL A 55 4.43 10.65 -5.57
N GLY A 56 3.48 11.58 -5.48
CA GLY A 56 3.57 12.73 -4.57
C GLY A 56 3.45 12.33 -3.10
N PHE A 57 3.65 13.29 -2.21
CA PHE A 57 3.37 13.10 -0.80
C PHE A 57 1.85 13.12 -0.55
N GLY A 58 1.33 12.12 0.16
CA GLY A 58 -0.08 12.08 0.55
C GLY A 58 -0.60 10.66 0.79
N VAL A 59 -1.93 10.53 0.81
CA VAL A 59 -2.61 9.24 0.86
C VAL A 59 -2.94 8.81 -0.56
N HIS A 60 -2.46 7.63 -0.93
CA HIS A 60 -2.67 7.03 -2.24
C HIS A 60 -3.37 5.68 -2.10
N THR A 61 -4.20 5.31 -3.08
CA THR A 61 -4.87 4.02 -3.15
C THR A 61 -4.38 3.24 -4.36
N LEU A 62 -4.19 1.93 -4.19
CA LEU A 62 -3.81 1.01 -5.26
C LEU A 62 -4.74 -0.19 -5.25
N SER A 63 -5.34 -0.51 -6.39
CA SER A 63 -6.35 -1.57 -6.52
C SER A 63 -6.17 -2.31 -7.82
N SER A 64 -6.27 -3.64 -7.78
CA SER A 64 -6.16 -4.46 -9.00
C SER A 64 -7.26 -4.18 -10.03
N THR A 65 -8.34 -3.50 -9.65
CA THR A 65 -9.48 -3.21 -10.55
C THR A 65 -9.50 -1.77 -11.04
N ALA A 66 -9.12 -0.81 -10.20
CA ALA A 66 -9.15 0.61 -10.53
C ALA A 66 -7.76 1.15 -10.90
N GLY A 67 -6.69 0.49 -10.46
CA GLY A 67 -5.31 0.91 -10.59
C GLY A 67 -4.88 1.91 -9.52
N PHE A 68 -3.77 2.61 -9.79
CA PHE A 68 -3.23 3.64 -8.91
C PHE A 68 -4.07 4.92 -8.95
N ASP A 69 -4.53 5.36 -7.76
CA ASP A 69 -5.17 6.66 -7.49
C ASP A 69 -6.29 7.08 -8.47
N ASN A 70 -7.08 6.09 -8.91
CA ASN A 70 -8.14 6.30 -9.87
C ASN A 70 -9.30 7.12 -9.25
N PRO A 71 -9.71 8.25 -9.86
CA PRO A 71 -10.81 9.07 -9.33
C PRO A 71 -12.18 8.37 -9.39
N TYR A 72 -12.31 7.30 -10.17
CA TYR A 72 -13.51 6.47 -10.30
C TYR A 72 -13.43 5.16 -9.49
N SER A 73 -12.50 5.10 -8.55
CA SER A 73 -12.37 4.02 -7.58
C SER A 73 -13.69 3.72 -6.86
N ARG A 74 -13.85 2.46 -6.41
CA ARG A 74 -15.06 2.02 -5.70
C ARG A 74 -15.29 2.87 -4.44
N THR A 75 -16.55 2.97 -4.03
CA THR A 75 -16.96 3.63 -2.77
C THR A 75 -16.09 3.20 -1.59
N GLN A 76 -15.73 1.92 -1.50
CA GLN A 76 -14.83 1.40 -0.45
C GLN A 76 -13.44 2.05 -0.46
N GLU A 77 -12.81 2.21 -1.61
CA GLU A 77 -11.47 2.81 -1.72
C GLU A 77 -11.52 4.30 -1.36
N LEU A 78 -12.58 5.01 -1.78
CA LEU A 78 -12.81 6.41 -1.38
C LEU A 78 -13.07 6.55 0.12
N LEU A 79 -13.86 5.64 0.71
CA LEU A 79 -14.08 5.58 2.16
C LEU A 79 -12.79 5.32 2.92
N MET A 80 -11.97 4.38 2.45
CA MET A 80 -10.65 4.09 3.03
C MET A 80 -9.72 5.30 2.96
N LYS A 81 -9.69 6.00 1.82
CA LYS A 81 -8.93 7.25 1.65
C LYS A 81 -9.44 8.34 2.59
N HIS A 82 -10.75 8.46 2.77
CA HIS A 82 -11.37 9.40 3.71
C HIS A 82 -10.99 9.09 5.17
N LEU A 83 -11.18 7.84 5.62
CA LEU A 83 -10.84 7.38 6.97
C LEU A 83 -9.36 7.61 7.29
N PHE A 84 -8.47 7.32 6.33
CA PHE A 84 -7.05 7.57 6.52
C PHE A 84 -6.73 9.06 6.64
N ASN A 85 -7.37 9.90 5.81
CA ASN A 85 -7.21 11.35 5.91
C ASN A 85 -7.74 11.90 7.24
N GLU A 86 -8.86 11.41 7.75
CA GLU A 86 -9.36 11.77 9.10
C GLU A 86 -8.35 11.41 10.17
N ILE A 87 -7.80 10.18 10.12
CA ILE A 87 -6.72 9.76 11.03
C ILE A 87 -5.54 10.74 10.98
N ILE A 88 -5.05 11.09 9.78
CA ILE A 88 -3.94 12.06 9.64
C ILE A 88 -4.31 13.43 10.21
N VAL A 89 -5.53 13.93 9.97
CA VAL A 89 -5.98 15.22 10.47
C VAL A 89 -6.03 15.23 12.00
N ASP A 90 -6.51 14.15 12.61
CA ASP A 90 -6.55 13.99 14.06
C ASP A 90 -5.14 13.85 14.66
N CYS A 91 -4.19 13.25 13.94
CA CYS A 91 -2.76 13.22 14.33
C CYS A 91 -2.12 14.61 14.44
N LYS A 92 -2.74 15.68 13.90
CA LYS A 92 -2.26 17.05 14.13
C LYS A 92 -2.54 17.52 15.57
N LYS A 93 -3.33 16.78 16.33
CA LYS A 93 -3.75 17.09 17.71
C LYS A 93 -3.27 16.04 18.73
N GLU A 94 -3.07 14.79 18.31
CA GLU A 94 -2.66 13.65 19.14
C GLU A 94 -1.48 12.88 18.50
N PRO A 95 -0.81 11.96 19.24
CA PRO A 95 0.23 11.11 18.67
C PRO A 95 -0.28 10.31 17.46
N VAL A 96 0.60 10.07 16.47
CA VAL A 96 0.28 9.20 15.33
C VAL A 96 -0.12 7.82 15.85
N PRO A 97 -1.29 7.27 15.44
CA PRO A 97 -1.71 5.94 15.86
C PRO A 97 -0.66 4.89 15.54
N THR A 98 -0.57 3.90 16.43
CA THR A 98 0.30 2.74 16.23
C THR A 98 -0.13 1.96 14.97
N PRO A 99 0.78 1.19 14.35
CA PRO A 99 0.42 0.29 13.25
C PRO A 99 -0.75 -0.64 13.59
N GLU A 100 -0.81 -1.10 14.85
CA GLU A 100 -1.93 -1.90 15.37
C GLU A 100 -3.26 -1.14 15.31
N GLU A 101 -3.30 0.08 15.86
CA GLU A 101 -4.52 0.90 15.85
C GLU A 101 -4.98 1.20 14.43
N MET A 102 -4.03 1.52 13.53
CA MET A 102 -4.34 1.72 12.12
C MET A 102 -4.96 0.46 11.52
N ALA A 103 -4.28 -0.69 11.62
CA ALA A 103 -4.77 -1.95 11.05
C ALA A 103 -6.14 -2.37 11.61
N LYS A 104 -6.39 -2.14 12.92
CA LYS A 104 -7.67 -2.46 13.55
C LYS A 104 -8.80 -1.52 13.11
N ARG A 105 -8.52 -0.23 12.89
CA ARG A 105 -9.51 0.75 12.40
C ARG A 105 -9.93 0.51 10.95
N PHE A 106 -9.03 -0.02 10.12
CA PHE A 106 -9.30 -0.28 8.70
C PHE A 106 -10.05 -1.60 8.43
N ILE A 107 -10.15 -2.47 9.43
CA ILE A 107 -11.01 -3.65 9.32
C ILE A 107 -12.45 -3.23 9.54
N TYR A 108 -13.27 -3.54 8.53
CA TYR A 108 -14.72 -3.55 8.53
C TYR A 108 -15.31 -3.91 9.90
N ASP A 109 -15.98 -2.95 10.54
CA ASP A 109 -16.92 -3.25 11.62
C ASP A 109 -18.11 -4.00 11.01
N PRO A 110 -18.42 -5.24 11.42
CA PRO A 110 -19.62 -5.94 10.97
C PRO A 110 -20.92 -5.17 11.25
N ALA A 111 -20.90 -4.14 12.12
CA ALA A 111 -22.00 -3.22 12.35
C ALA A 111 -22.04 -2.01 11.38
N SER A 112 -20.99 -1.79 10.57
CA SER A 112 -21.04 -0.79 9.51
C SER A 112 -21.90 -1.31 8.36
N GLU A 113 -23.10 -0.75 8.22
CA GLU A 113 -24.08 -1.05 7.15
C GLU A 113 -23.61 -0.54 5.76
N VAL A 114 -22.31 -0.62 5.47
CA VAL A 114 -21.77 -0.33 4.14
C VAL A 114 -21.94 -1.57 3.28
N GLU A 115 -23.17 -1.73 2.80
CA GLU A 115 -23.61 -2.54 1.66
C GLU A 115 -22.81 -3.81 1.35
N LYS A 116 -23.41 -4.98 1.65
CA LYS A 116 -23.27 -6.29 0.98
C LYS A 116 -22.11 -6.40 -0.03
N SER A 117 -20.90 -6.24 0.47
CA SER A 117 -19.68 -6.41 -0.30
C SER A 117 -19.47 -7.90 -0.50
N ASN A 118 -19.37 -8.36 -1.76
CA ASN A 118 -18.95 -9.74 -2.06
C ASN A 118 -17.49 -10.01 -1.64
N PHE A 119 -16.76 -8.97 -1.22
CA PHE A 119 -15.37 -9.05 -0.81
C PHE A 119 -15.26 -8.91 0.70
N LYS A 120 -14.56 -9.87 1.32
CA LYS A 120 -14.24 -9.90 2.74
C LYS A 120 -12.75 -9.65 2.92
N THR A 121 -12.39 -8.71 3.78
CA THR A 121 -11.00 -8.53 4.21
C THR A 121 -10.58 -9.75 5.04
N VAL A 122 -9.57 -10.48 4.56
CA VAL A 122 -9.02 -11.68 5.23
C VAL A 122 -7.67 -11.45 5.88
N SER A 123 -6.98 -10.36 5.53
CA SER A 123 -5.80 -9.87 6.23
C SER A 123 -5.72 -8.34 6.13
N THR A 124 -5.09 -7.71 7.11
CA THR A 124 -4.70 -6.31 7.10
C THR A 124 -3.30 -6.21 7.68
N THR A 125 -2.39 -5.62 6.91
CA THR A 125 -1.01 -5.33 7.33
C THR A 125 -0.83 -3.82 7.37
N ALA A 126 -0.32 -3.32 8.49
CA ALA A 126 0.20 -1.97 8.63
C ALA A 126 1.73 -2.05 8.71
N LEU A 127 2.39 -1.21 7.92
CA LEU A 127 3.84 -1.11 7.88
C LEU A 127 4.23 0.36 8.05
N VAL A 128 5.09 0.64 9.00
CA VAL A 128 5.70 1.96 9.19
C VAL A 128 7.20 1.80 9.08
N VAL A 129 7.81 2.62 8.23
CA VAL A 129 9.25 2.66 8.04
C VAL A 129 9.73 4.08 8.28
N LYS A 130 10.63 4.26 9.24
CA LYS A 130 11.15 5.56 9.63
C LYS A 130 12.50 5.85 8.95
N PRO A 131 12.87 7.13 8.76
CA PRO A 131 14.22 7.50 8.32
C PRO A 131 15.35 6.98 9.24
N THR A 132 15.03 6.68 10.50
CA THR A 132 15.96 6.05 11.45
C THR A 132 16.22 4.56 11.17
N LYS A 133 15.67 4.03 10.07
CA LYS A 133 15.68 2.61 9.68
C LYS A 133 14.88 1.69 10.59
N GLU A 134 14.17 2.24 11.57
CA GLU A 134 13.21 1.49 12.38
C GLU A 134 11.99 1.14 11.53
N VAL A 135 11.61 -0.13 11.60
CA VAL A 135 10.45 -0.70 10.94
C VAL A 135 9.52 -1.28 11.99
N MET A 136 8.25 -0.91 11.89
CA MET A 136 7.17 -1.49 12.69
C MET A 136 6.17 -2.12 11.74
N LEU A 137 5.99 -3.43 11.84
CA LEU A 137 5.02 -4.19 11.10
C LEU A 137 3.97 -4.73 12.07
N TYR A 138 2.71 -4.59 11.70
CA TYR A 138 1.61 -5.24 12.38
C TYR A 138 0.72 -5.88 11.32
N GLU A 139 0.45 -7.17 11.46
CA GLU A 139 -0.48 -7.90 10.61
C GLU A 139 -1.57 -8.55 11.45
N ARG A 140 -2.78 -8.55 10.91
CA ARG A 140 -3.91 -9.32 11.41
C ARG A 140 -4.57 -10.08 10.27
N TYR A 141 -4.77 -11.39 10.41
CA TYR A 141 -5.27 -12.26 9.36
C TYR A 141 -6.21 -13.36 9.88
N LEU A 142 -7.14 -13.80 9.04
CA LEU A 142 -8.14 -14.82 9.37
C LEU A 142 -7.58 -16.23 9.13
N VAL A 143 -7.65 -17.09 10.15
CA VAL A 143 -7.36 -18.52 10.08
C VAL A 143 -8.53 -19.29 10.66
N ASN A 144 -9.20 -20.10 9.84
CA ASN A 144 -10.35 -20.92 10.24
C ASN A 144 -11.49 -20.13 10.93
N GLY A 145 -11.67 -18.85 10.57
CA GLY A 145 -12.69 -17.98 11.16
C GLY A 145 -12.20 -17.16 12.35
N ASP A 146 -11.02 -17.48 12.91
CA ASP A 146 -10.41 -16.74 14.01
C ASP A 146 -9.38 -15.73 13.50
N TRP A 147 -9.40 -14.53 14.05
CA TRP A 147 -8.35 -13.55 13.79
C TRP A 147 -7.07 -13.92 14.55
N LYS A 148 -5.94 -13.93 13.83
CA LYS A 148 -4.58 -14.02 14.36
C LYS A 148 -3.90 -12.67 14.15
N GLU A 149 -3.06 -12.29 15.11
CA GLU A 149 -2.39 -10.99 15.14
C GLU A 149 -0.90 -11.22 15.36
N HIS A 150 -0.06 -10.45 14.66
CA HIS A 150 1.39 -10.52 14.77
C HIS A 150 1.97 -9.12 14.61
N GLY A 151 2.78 -8.69 15.59
CA GLY A 151 3.55 -7.46 15.54
C GLY A 151 5.04 -7.78 15.54
N LEU A 152 5.80 -7.09 14.71
CA LEU A 152 7.25 -7.20 14.62
C LEU A 152 7.88 -5.82 14.50
N GLU A 153 8.90 -5.58 15.31
CA GLU A 153 9.76 -4.41 15.19
C GLU A 153 11.18 -4.84 14.85
N PHE A 154 11.79 -4.21 13.86
CA PHE A 154 13.15 -4.50 13.44
C PHE A 154 13.81 -3.27 12.82
N LYS A 155 15.11 -3.39 12.53
CA LYS A 155 15.88 -2.34 11.87
C LYS A 155 16.40 -2.87 10.55
N ILE A 156 16.23 -2.11 9.46
CA ILE A 156 16.82 -2.43 8.16
C ILE A 156 18.26 -1.91 8.09
N GLU A 157 19.14 -2.66 7.43
CA GLU A 157 20.57 -2.31 7.27
C GLU A 157 20.81 -1.32 6.13
#